data_AF-A0A1R4G022-F1
#
_entry.id   AF-A0A1R4G022-F1
#
_cell.length_a   1.000
_cell.length_b   1.000
_cell.length_c   1.000
_cell.angle_alpha   90.00
_cell.angle_beta   90.00
_cell.angle_gamma   90.00
#
_symmetry.space_group_name_H-M   'P 1'
#
loop_
_entity.id
_entity.type
_entity.pdbx_description
1 polymer ?
#
loop_
_entity_poly.entity_id
_entity_poly.type
_entity_poly.pdbx_seq_one_letter_code
_entity_poly.pdbx_strand_id
1 'polypeptide(L)'
;MILAVAISAVSTLGLAAYWRLIGGGEMSLHGWIAMGLGVLGTVGLAWGLMALAFRSDRDGWDDRVDNHLDPGIEGAEDRKDDDLYY
;
A
#
# COMPACT_ATOMS: atom_id res chain seq x y z
N MET A 1 18.47 17.04 -27.58
CA MET A 1 17.02 17.36 -27.59
C MET A 1 16.30 16.68 -28.75
N ILE A 2 16.73 16.88 -30.02
CA ILE A 2 16.07 16.26 -31.20
C ILE A 2 15.98 14.73 -31.09
N LEU A 3 17.06 14.05 -30.68
CA LEU A 3 17.06 12.60 -30.49
C LEU A 3 16.03 12.14 -29.44
N ALA A 4 15.94 12.84 -28.31
CA ALA A 4 14.97 12.53 -27.26
C ALA A 4 13.52 12.72 -27.75
N VAL A 5 13.27 13.79 -28.53
CA VAL A 5 11.97 14.03 -29.16
C VAL A 5 11.64 12.93 -30.17
N ALA A 6 12.61 12.52 -30.99
CA ALA A 6 12.43 11.45 -31.97
C ALA A 6 12.13 10.11 -31.28
N ILE A 7 12.87 9.76 -30.23
CA ILE A 7 12.62 8.55 -29.44
C ILE A 7 11.23 8.62 -28.81
N SER A 8 10.87 9.72 -28.16
CA SER A 8 9.55 9.90 -27.56
C SER A 8 8.44 9.74 -28.59
N ALA A 9 8.56 10.37 -29.76
CA ALA A 9 7.56 10.27 -30.82
C ALA A 9 7.41 8.82 -31.32
N VAL A 10 8.52 8.14 -31.59
CA VAL A 10 8.51 6.74 -32.04
C VAL A 10 7.90 5.82 -30.98
N SER A 11 8.28 6.00 -29.72
CA SER A 11 7.73 5.22 -28.61
C SER A 11 6.22 5.43 -28.46
N THR A 12 5.73 6.67 -28.45
CA THR A 12 4.30 6.98 -28.32
C THR A 12 3.51 6.41 -29.49
N LEU A 13 3.98 6.58 -30.72
CA LEU A 13 3.30 6.07 -31.91
C LEU A 13 3.33 4.53 -31.96
N GLY A 14 4.46 3.91 -31.62
CA GLY A 14 4.60 2.47 -31.55
C GLY A 14 3.67 1.83 -30.51
N LEU A 15 3.59 2.43 -29.32
CA LEU A 15 2.69 1.98 -28.26
C LEU A 15 1.22 2.13 -28.67
N ALA A 16 0.87 3.27 -29.28
CA ALA A 16 -0.49 3.52 -29.76
C ALA A 16 -0.90 2.59 -30.91
N ALA A 17 0.04 2.20 -31.79
CA ALA A 17 -0.21 1.22 -32.84
C ALA A 17 -0.37 -0.18 -32.25
N TYR A 18 0.52 -0.59 -31.36
CA TYR A 18 0.46 -1.88 -30.66
C TYR A 18 -0.85 -2.03 -29.86
N TRP A 19 -1.26 -0.99 -29.14
CA TRP A 19 -2.51 -0.95 -28.40
C TRP A 19 -3.72 -1.25 -29.30
N ARG A 20 -3.77 -0.64 -30.49
CA ARG A 20 -4.85 -0.91 -31.46
C ARG A 20 -4.80 -2.34 -32.01
N LEU A 21 -3.60 -2.88 -32.24
CA LEU A 21 -3.44 -4.25 -32.76
C LEU A 21 -3.96 -5.32 -31.79
N ILE A 22 -3.79 -5.13 -30.49
CA ILE A 22 -4.30 -6.06 -29.46
C ILE A 22 -5.80 -5.87 -29.16
N GLY A 23 -6.50 -5.06 -29.95
CA GLY A 23 -7.93 -4.78 -29.75
C GLY A 23 -8.20 -3.68 -28.71
N GLY A 24 -7.20 -2.87 -28.38
CA GLY A 24 -7.34 -1.68 -27.56
C GLY A 24 -8.15 -0.61 -28.29
N GLY A 25 -9.48 -0.73 -28.19
CA GLY A 25 -10.46 0.24 -28.66
C GLY A 25 -10.72 1.33 -27.63
N GLU A 26 -11.51 2.33 -28.03
CA GLU A 26 -11.99 3.38 -27.15
C GLU A 26 -12.78 2.76 -25.98
N MET A 27 -12.40 3.11 -24.75
CA MET A 27 -12.98 2.50 -23.55
C MET A 27 -14.47 2.86 -23.46
N SER A 28 -15.33 1.86 -23.41
CA SER A 28 -16.78 2.08 -23.33
C SER A 28 -17.14 2.88 -22.07
N LEU A 29 -18.31 3.54 -22.09
CA LEU A 29 -18.82 4.28 -20.92
C LEU A 29 -18.78 3.43 -19.63
N HIS A 30 -19.12 2.13 -19.75
CA HIS A 30 -19.06 1.18 -18.63
C HIS A 30 -17.63 0.99 -18.10
N GLY A 31 -16.62 0.99 -18.98
CA GLY A 31 -15.22 0.91 -18.59
C GLY A 31 -14.78 2.12 -17.77
N TRP A 32 -15.18 3.33 -18.18
CA TRP A 32 -14.93 4.55 -17.43
C TRP A 32 -15.62 4.55 -16.06
N ILE A 33 -16.87 4.13 -16.01
CA ILE A 33 -17.62 4.01 -14.75
C ILE A 33 -16.97 2.97 -13.83
N ALA A 34 -16.61 1.80 -14.36
CA ALA A 34 -15.96 0.75 -13.58
C ALA A 34 -14.59 1.19 -13.06
N MET A 35 -13.79 1.88 -13.87
CA MET A 35 -12.50 2.44 -13.46
C MET A 35 -12.68 3.49 -12.36
N GLY A 36 -13.61 4.45 -12.55
CA GLY A 36 -13.91 5.46 -11.55
C GLY A 36 -14.41 4.85 -10.24
N LEU A 37 -15.32 3.88 -10.30
CA LEU A 37 -15.83 3.17 -9.14
C LEU A 37 -14.71 2.37 -8.44
N GLY A 38 -13.80 1.75 -9.19
CA GLY A 38 -12.65 1.04 -8.64
C GLY A 38 -11.69 1.97 -7.89
N VAL A 39 -11.38 3.13 -8.48
CA VAL A 39 -10.53 4.15 -7.84
C VAL A 39 -11.21 4.72 -6.59
N LEU A 40 -12.47 5.14 -6.69
CA LEU A 40 -13.21 5.68 -5.55
C LEU A 40 -13.42 4.63 -4.45
N GLY A 41 -13.68 3.38 -4.83
CA GLY A 41 -13.82 2.26 -3.91
C GLY A 41 -12.55 1.98 -3.13
N THR A 42 -11.38 1.97 -3.80
CA THR A 42 -10.10 1.74 -3.13
C THR A 42 -9.68 2.92 -2.25
N VAL A 43 -9.88 4.16 -2.70
CA VAL A 43 -9.62 5.35 -1.88
C VAL A 43 -10.54 5.39 -0.66
N GLY A 44 -11.84 5.12 -0.85
CA GLY A 44 -12.81 5.05 0.24
C GLY A 44 -12.49 3.93 1.23
N LEU A 45 -12.06 2.77 0.73
CA LEU A 45 -11.61 1.67 1.57
C LEU A 45 -10.37 2.05 2.37
N ALA A 46 -9.34 2.62 1.73
CA ALA A 46 -8.13 3.06 2.41
C ALA A 46 -8.43 4.11 3.49
N TRP A 47 -9.29 5.07 3.19
CA TRP A 47 -9.77 6.05 4.16
C TRP A 47 -10.51 5.38 5.31
N GLY A 48 -11.45 4.49 5.01
CA GLY A 48 -12.25 3.78 6.00
C GLY A 48 -11.39 2.93 6.94
N LEU A 49 -10.42 2.20 6.40
CA LEU A 49 -9.44 1.43 7.16
C LEU A 49 -8.60 2.35 8.06
N MET A 50 -8.11 3.47 7.52
CA MET A 50 -7.34 4.45 8.30
C MET A 50 -8.20 5.05 9.44
N ALA A 51 -9.45 5.39 9.17
CA ALA A 51 -10.38 5.91 10.17
C ALA A 51 -10.69 4.88 11.26
N LEU A 52 -10.85 3.61 10.89
CA LEU A 52 -11.04 2.51 11.84
C LEU A 52 -9.81 2.27 12.69
N ALA A 53 -8.61 2.33 12.11
CA ALA A 53 -7.35 2.22 12.85
C ALA A 53 -7.25 3.31 13.93
N PHE A 54 -7.45 4.58 13.56
CA PHE A 54 -7.46 5.68 14.54
C PHE A 54 -8.56 5.56 15.59
N ARG A 55 -9.72 5.00 15.24
CA ARG A 55 -10.78 4.72 16.22
C ARG A 55 -10.38 3.59 17.17
N SER A 56 -9.74 2.54 16.67
CA SER A 56 -9.24 1.41 17.48
C SER A 56 -8.24 1.88 18.53
N ASP A 57 -7.26 2.70 18.12
CA ASP A 57 -6.25 3.27 19.01
C ASP A 57 -6.87 4.13 20.10
N ARG A 58 -7.92 4.91 19.77
CA ARG A 58 -8.63 5.76 20.75
C ARG A 58 -9.47 4.98 21.75
N ASP A 59 -10.03 3.85 21.34
CA ASP A 59 -10.92 3.04 22.19
C ASP A 59 -10.14 2.04 23.08
N GLY A 60 -8.79 2.02 23.00
CA GLY A 60 -7.91 1.23 23.86
C GLY A 60 -8.08 -0.28 23.71
N TRP A 61 -8.48 -0.76 22.53
CA TRP A 61 -8.61 -2.20 22.28
C TRP A 61 -7.25 -2.91 22.23
N ASP A 62 -6.20 -2.22 21.80
CA ASP A 62 -4.83 -2.74 21.73
C ASP A 62 -4.18 -2.83 23.13
N ASP A 63 -4.45 -1.86 24.01
CA ASP A 63 -3.98 -1.84 25.41
C ASP A 63 -4.58 -2.97 26.27
N ARG A 64 -5.66 -3.61 25.80
CA ARG A 64 -6.35 -4.71 26.48
C ARG A 64 -5.86 -6.09 26.06
N VAL A 65 -4.86 -6.17 25.18
CA VAL A 65 -4.25 -7.44 24.78
C VAL A 65 -3.44 -8.02 25.94
N ASP A 66 -3.83 -9.21 26.39
CA ASP A 66 -3.14 -9.96 27.44
C ASP A 66 -1.83 -10.54 26.87
N ASN A 67 -0.71 -9.86 27.11
CA ASN A 67 0.62 -10.23 26.66
C ASN A 67 1.31 -11.28 27.57
N HIS A 68 0.57 -12.09 28.35
CA HIS A 68 1.18 -13.11 29.23
C HIS A 68 2.05 -14.16 28.50
N LEU A 69 1.96 -14.21 27.17
CA LEU A 69 2.74 -15.09 26.29
C LEU A 69 3.93 -14.38 25.64
N ASP A 70 4.19 -13.09 25.91
CA ASP A 70 5.41 -12.41 25.47
C ASP A 70 6.53 -12.72 26.49
N PRO A 71 7.53 -13.55 26.16
CA PRO A 71 8.70 -13.76 26.99
C PRO A 71 9.62 -12.54 26.82
N GLY A 72 9.14 -11.37 27.23
CA GLY A 72 9.78 -10.09 27.01
C GLY A 72 11.08 -10.00 27.80
N ILE A 73 12.19 -10.50 27.24
CA ILE A 73 13.57 -10.18 27.60
C ILE A 73 13.86 -10.16 29.13
N GLU A 74 13.13 -10.93 29.94
CA GLU A 74 13.39 -10.98 31.39
C GLU A 74 14.79 -11.58 31.65
N GLY A 75 15.31 -12.37 30.70
CA GLY A 75 16.65 -12.96 30.78
C GLY A 75 17.82 -12.08 30.30
N ALA A 76 17.64 -10.79 29.99
CA ALA A 76 18.78 -9.91 29.64
C ALA A 76 19.07 -8.82 30.67
N GLU A 77 18.12 -8.42 31.51
CA GLU A 77 18.42 -7.60 32.69
C GLU A 77 18.98 -8.47 33.82
N ASP A 78 18.40 -9.65 34.07
CA ASP A 78 18.86 -10.59 35.11
C ASP A 78 20.32 -11.06 34.85
N ARG A 79 20.69 -11.30 33.59
CA ARG A 79 22.08 -11.65 33.21
C ARG A 79 23.08 -10.51 33.47
N LYS A 80 22.67 -9.24 33.30
CA LYS A 80 23.59 -8.11 33.51
C LYS A 80 23.85 -7.87 35.00
N ASP A 81 22.85 -8.16 35.84
CA ASP A 81 23.01 -8.08 37.29
C ASP A 81 23.92 -9.19 37.81
N ASP A 82 23.86 -10.39 37.23
CA ASP A 82 24.76 -11.50 37.55
C ASP A 82 26.23 -11.23 37.14
N ASP A 83 26.44 -10.59 35.99
CA ASP A 83 27.75 -10.25 35.44
C ASP A 83 28.43 -9.07 36.17
N LEU A 84 27.67 -8.29 36.97
CA LEU A 84 28.18 -7.15 37.75
C LEU A 84 28.79 -7.55 39.11
N TYR A 85 28.60 -8.80 39.53
CA TYR A 85 29.09 -9.33 40.81
C TYR A 85 30.32 -10.26 40.67
N TYR A 86 30.90 -10.39 39.47
CA TYR A 86 32.12 -11.15 39.20
C TYR A 86 33.31 -10.30 38.73
#